data_AF-A0A1V6IPH3-F1
#
_entry.id   AF-A0A1V6IPH3-F1
#
_cell.length_a   1.000
_cell.length_b   1.000
_cell.length_c   1.000
_cell.angle_alpha   90.00
_cell.angle_beta   90.00
_cell.angle_gamma   90.00
#
_symmetry.space_group_name_H-M   'P 1'
#
loop_
_entity.id
_entity.type
_entity.pdbx_description
1 polymer ?
#
loop_
_entity_poly.entity_id
_entity_poly.type
_entity_poly.pdbx_seq_one_letter_code
_entity_poly.pdbx_strand_id
1 'polypeptide(L)'
;MSDELYLKIKFPEEPGVYLMKDSKGNVIYVGKAKSLKKRLASYFQKNIPDRVSFLMSRVEDIEYIATDTETEALLLEYNFIKKLKPRYNIHFRDDKGYPYIKITNESFPRIIISRKIEEDGAHYFGPYSDVGAARKMLALARNIFKLRSCKKMNKIPCLNFHINRCTAPCSDPNSKEEYNKRVDELLMFFENKGEELISRLTIEMGVYSKDLQYEKALIIRDKIDAIRKSMEQQKIFLDTPINKDVIGYYEKESICICIAIVRRGVLTGTKNYIIDEALFEKEEILSSFLKQYYKNGFLPNKIILPFDISDREEIQRFLSNEGNDLTITPALTQREKEEVLLSTKNAELFLTSKEKLPLEDLMISLGLEALPRRIEGYDISNIGSEIKVGSQVTFIDGKPSKENYRIYKITTVLEQDDVASLKEMLSRRFKHREILPDLILIDGGKGHLNAALSILESIGLTIPTVALAKQEEDLYFKDGINPEMNPHSKNLLIRVRDEAHRFAIKSMRNMKRKSSMNSPLDSISGLGPKRKAKLFEKFGTIEKIKKAKIEEIDEVIKNLSLSEAIFNYVKTLK
;
A
#
# COMPACT_ATOMS: atom_id res chain seq x y z
N MET A 1 5.32 -27.19 23.81
CA MET A 1 4.89 -27.79 22.52
C MET A 1 5.91 -27.59 21.40
N SER A 2 6.71 -26.52 21.35
CA SER A 2 7.75 -26.34 20.30
C SER A 2 8.86 -27.39 20.29
N ASP A 3 9.33 -27.82 21.46
CA ASP A 3 10.54 -28.65 21.55
C ASP A 3 10.29 -30.15 21.24
N GLU A 4 9.05 -30.64 21.48
CA GLU A 4 8.65 -32.01 21.12
C GLU A 4 8.54 -32.22 19.61
N LEU A 5 8.20 -31.18 18.85
CA LEU A 5 8.11 -31.24 17.39
C LEU A 5 9.50 -31.41 16.76
N TYR A 6 10.49 -30.68 17.27
CA TYR A 6 11.88 -30.75 16.79
C TYR A 6 12.56 -32.09 17.15
N LEU A 7 12.32 -32.61 18.36
CA LEU A 7 12.95 -33.85 18.83
C LEU A 7 12.47 -35.12 18.10
N LYS A 8 11.29 -35.08 17.46
CA LYS A 8 10.72 -36.23 16.74
C LYS A 8 11.25 -36.39 15.31
N ILE A 9 11.86 -35.37 14.71
CA ILE A 9 12.21 -35.38 13.29
C ILE A 9 13.72 -35.29 13.12
N LYS A 10 14.35 -36.37 12.62
CA LYS A 10 15.74 -36.33 12.16
C LYS A 10 15.78 -35.66 10.79
N PHE A 11 16.21 -34.40 10.76
CA PHE A 11 16.36 -33.65 9.51
C PHE A 11 17.71 -33.97 8.82
N PRO A 12 17.71 -34.14 7.48
CA PRO A 12 18.92 -34.36 6.68
C PRO A 12 19.82 -33.13 6.64
N GLU A 13 21.12 -33.31 6.37
CA GLU A 13 22.05 -32.20 6.15
C GLU A 13 22.03 -31.66 4.72
N GLU A 14 21.38 -32.40 3.82
CA GLU A 14 21.15 -32.13 2.42
C GLU A 14 20.34 -30.82 2.21
N PRO A 15 20.54 -30.15 1.06
CA PRO A 15 19.68 -29.04 0.67
C PRO A 15 18.27 -29.55 0.37
N GLY A 16 17.28 -28.69 0.51
CA GLY A 16 15.92 -29.07 0.22
C GLY A 16 14.89 -28.01 0.59
N VAL A 17 13.63 -28.41 0.51
CA VAL A 17 12.47 -27.57 0.80
C VAL A 17 11.71 -28.16 1.98
N TYR A 18 11.24 -27.30 2.88
CA TYR A 18 10.38 -27.67 4.00
C TYR A 18 9.03 -26.96 3.91
N LEU A 19 8.00 -27.64 4.37
CA LEU A 19 6.61 -27.19 4.39
C LEU A 19 6.12 -27.21 5.84
N MET A 20 5.71 -26.05 6.35
CA MET A 20 5.11 -25.93 7.68
C MET A 20 3.60 -25.97 7.57
N LYS A 21 2.96 -26.78 8.42
CA LYS A 21 1.51 -27.01 8.42
C LYS A 21 0.86 -26.59 9.74
N ASP A 22 -0.41 -26.17 9.65
CA ASP A 22 -1.25 -25.89 10.82
C ASP A 22 -1.90 -27.17 11.41
N SER A 23 -2.65 -27.02 12.49
CA SER A 23 -3.39 -28.12 13.16
C SER A 23 -4.42 -28.82 12.27
N LYS A 24 -4.79 -28.22 11.13
CA LYS A 24 -5.71 -28.79 10.15
C LYS A 24 -4.99 -29.44 8.96
N GLY A 25 -3.65 -29.46 8.97
CA GLY A 25 -2.81 -30.00 7.91
C GLY A 25 -2.63 -29.05 6.70
N ASN A 26 -3.06 -27.79 6.79
CA ASN A 26 -2.88 -26.83 5.70
C ASN A 26 -1.44 -26.33 5.69
N VAL A 27 -0.81 -26.28 4.51
CA VAL A 27 0.51 -25.66 4.35
C VAL A 27 0.40 -24.15 4.51
N ILE A 28 1.00 -23.62 5.58
CA ILE A 28 0.96 -22.20 5.93
C ILE A 28 2.25 -21.46 5.55
N TYR A 29 3.36 -22.18 5.41
CA TYR A 29 4.64 -21.64 4.94
C TYR A 29 5.47 -22.71 4.21
N VAL A 30 6.21 -22.28 3.19
CA VAL A 30 7.18 -23.09 2.43
C VAL A 30 8.51 -22.33 2.40
N GLY A 31 9.62 -23.00 2.68
CA GLY A 31 10.95 -22.39 2.59
C GLY A 31 12.01 -23.36 2.09
N LYS A 32 13.10 -22.81 1.54
CA LYS A 32 14.31 -23.57 1.18
C LYS A 32 15.39 -23.55 2.26
N ALA A 33 16.27 -24.54 2.23
CA ALA A 33 17.46 -24.58 3.07
C ALA A 33 18.65 -25.16 2.30
N LYS A 34 19.85 -24.61 2.52
CA LYS A 34 21.13 -25.25 2.12
C LYS A 34 21.41 -26.52 2.89
N SER A 35 20.97 -26.53 4.15
CA SER A 35 21.00 -27.69 5.02
C SER A 35 19.70 -27.69 5.83
N LEU A 36 18.83 -28.65 5.55
CA LEU A 36 17.53 -28.77 6.21
C LEU A 36 17.68 -28.82 7.73
N LYS A 37 18.65 -29.60 8.23
CA LYS A 37 18.98 -29.68 9.65
C LYS A 37 19.33 -28.33 10.27
N LYS A 38 20.29 -27.59 9.68
CA LYS A 38 20.74 -26.31 10.26
C LYS A 38 19.63 -25.25 10.22
N ARG A 39 18.89 -25.16 9.12
CA ARG A 39 17.82 -24.17 8.96
C ARG A 39 16.61 -24.47 9.82
N LEU A 40 16.18 -25.73 9.91
CA LEU A 40 15.05 -26.08 10.76
C LEU A 40 15.41 -25.92 12.24
N ALA A 41 16.64 -26.24 12.63
CA ALA A 41 17.14 -25.98 13.99
C ALA A 41 17.08 -24.50 14.39
N SER A 42 17.27 -23.56 13.47
CA SER A 42 17.26 -22.13 13.81
C SER A 42 15.89 -21.63 14.28
N TYR A 43 14.79 -22.27 13.85
CA TYR A 43 13.44 -21.90 14.29
C TYR A 43 13.15 -22.26 15.74
N PHE A 44 13.92 -23.18 16.33
CA PHE A 44 13.74 -23.64 17.72
C PHE A 44 14.75 -23.01 18.68
N GLN A 45 15.52 -22.01 18.23
CA GLN A 45 16.41 -21.26 19.10
C GLN A 45 15.62 -20.24 19.94
N LYS A 46 16.12 -19.92 21.14
CA LYS A 46 15.46 -18.99 22.07
C LYS A 46 15.43 -17.53 21.58
N ASN A 47 16.27 -17.16 20.62
CA ASN A 47 16.44 -15.80 20.13
C ASN A 47 15.96 -15.66 18.67
N ILE A 48 14.68 -15.95 18.44
CA ILE A 48 14.03 -15.74 17.14
C ILE A 48 13.24 -14.42 17.14
N PRO A 49 13.14 -13.73 15.99
CA PRO A 49 12.28 -12.54 15.89
C PRO A 49 10.82 -12.83 16.26
N ASP A 50 10.13 -11.88 16.90
CA ASP A 50 8.74 -12.05 17.36
C ASP A 50 7.78 -12.52 16.26
N ARG A 51 8.01 -12.08 15.02
CA ARG A 51 7.23 -12.47 13.83
C ARG A 51 7.42 -13.95 13.46
N VAL A 52 8.64 -14.46 13.59
CA VAL A 52 8.96 -15.88 13.37
C VAL A 52 8.39 -16.72 14.51
N SER A 53 8.46 -16.23 15.75
CA SER A 53 7.81 -16.85 16.90
C SER A 53 6.29 -16.97 16.70
N PHE A 54 5.65 -15.94 16.15
CA PHE A 54 4.23 -15.96 15.80
C PHE A 54 3.90 -17.01 14.73
N LEU A 55 4.71 -17.13 13.67
CA LEU A 55 4.57 -18.20 12.68
C LEU A 55 4.66 -19.57 13.36
N MET A 56 5.73 -19.80 14.12
CA MET A 56 6.00 -21.06 14.81
C MET A 56 4.92 -21.44 15.83
N SER A 57 4.25 -20.45 16.45
CA SER A 57 3.11 -20.71 17.35
C SER A 57 1.90 -21.36 16.66
N ARG A 58 1.87 -21.35 15.33
CA ARG A 58 0.80 -21.92 14.50
C ARG A 58 1.24 -23.18 13.74
N VAL A 59 2.51 -23.57 13.86
CA VAL A 59 3.06 -24.75 13.21
C VAL A 59 2.86 -25.97 14.11
N GLU A 60 2.17 -26.97 13.59
CA GLU A 60 1.96 -28.26 14.28
C GLU A 60 2.69 -29.41 13.59
N ASP A 61 3.09 -29.25 12.32
CA ASP A 61 3.79 -30.27 11.55
C ASP A 61 4.75 -29.65 10.53
N ILE A 62 5.86 -30.34 10.25
CA ILE A 62 6.90 -29.92 9.30
C ILE A 62 7.27 -31.11 8.41
N GLU A 63 6.98 -30.99 7.12
CA GLU A 63 7.43 -31.91 6.09
C GLU A 63 8.66 -31.35 5.36
N TYR A 64 9.48 -32.22 4.78
CA TYR A 64 10.61 -31.81 3.94
C TYR A 64 10.79 -32.72 2.73
N ILE A 65 11.43 -32.15 1.70
CA ILE A 65 11.87 -32.85 0.50
C ILE A 65 13.33 -32.46 0.29
N ALA A 66 14.23 -33.43 0.44
CA ALA A 66 15.65 -33.26 0.13
C ALA A 66 15.85 -33.25 -1.39
N THR A 67 16.85 -32.51 -1.84
CA THR A 67 17.23 -32.34 -3.24
C THR A 67 18.74 -32.51 -3.39
N ASP A 68 19.22 -32.80 -4.58
CA ASP A 68 20.66 -33.00 -4.81
C ASP A 68 21.42 -31.67 -4.88
N THR A 69 20.73 -30.59 -5.30
CA THR A 69 21.33 -29.26 -5.42
C THR A 69 20.48 -28.13 -4.83
N GLU A 70 21.13 -27.03 -4.43
CA GLU A 70 20.44 -25.82 -3.96
C GLU A 70 19.53 -25.20 -5.03
N THR A 71 19.90 -25.32 -6.31
CA THR A 71 19.10 -24.81 -7.45
C THR A 71 17.81 -25.61 -7.62
N GLU A 72 17.84 -26.93 -7.42
CA GLU A 72 16.65 -27.78 -7.40
C GLU A 72 15.74 -27.45 -6.23
N ALA A 73 16.30 -27.27 -5.02
CA ALA A 73 15.54 -26.83 -3.85
C ALA A 73 14.81 -25.51 -4.14
N LEU A 74 15.49 -24.57 -4.81
CA LEU A 74 14.95 -23.26 -5.16
C LEU A 74 13.82 -23.36 -6.22
N LEU A 75 13.97 -24.22 -7.23
CA LEU A 75 12.91 -24.50 -8.20
C LEU A 75 11.68 -25.13 -7.55
N LEU A 76 11.91 -26.11 -6.67
CA LEU A 76 10.86 -26.84 -5.96
C LEU A 76 10.09 -25.91 -5.02
N GLU A 77 10.78 -25.06 -4.26
CA GLU A 77 10.20 -24.03 -3.40
C GLU A 77 9.31 -23.08 -4.20
N TYR A 78 9.83 -22.52 -5.31
CA TYR A 78 9.06 -21.66 -6.20
C TYR A 78 7.77 -22.33 -6.67
N ASN A 79 7.85 -23.59 -7.09
CA ASN A 79 6.69 -24.35 -7.55
C ASN A 79 5.67 -24.60 -6.44
N PHE A 80 6.12 -24.92 -5.23
CA PHE A 80 5.23 -25.11 -4.07
C PHE A 80 4.54 -23.81 -3.64
N ILE A 81 5.26 -22.68 -3.57
CA ILE A 81 4.65 -21.38 -3.26
C ILE A 81 3.60 -21.01 -4.31
N LYS A 82 3.91 -21.21 -5.60
CA LYS A 82 2.99 -20.94 -6.71
C LYS A 82 1.74 -21.82 -6.67
N LYS A 83 1.90 -23.10 -6.35
CA LYS A 83 0.82 -24.10 -6.33
C LYS A 83 -0.07 -23.98 -5.08
N LEU A 84 0.55 -23.88 -3.91
CA LEU A 84 -0.14 -23.94 -2.61
C LEU A 84 -0.58 -22.58 -2.10
N LYS A 85 0.06 -21.50 -2.57
CA LYS A 85 -0.13 -20.12 -2.10
C LYS A 85 -0.23 -20.01 -0.57
N PRO A 86 0.77 -20.49 0.19
CA PRO A 86 0.68 -20.57 1.65
C PRO A 86 0.52 -19.18 2.27
N ARG A 87 -0.30 -19.06 3.31
CA ARG A 87 -0.71 -17.77 3.88
C ARG A 87 0.45 -16.84 4.27
N TYR A 88 1.52 -17.39 4.84
CA TYR A 88 2.64 -16.61 5.38
C TYR A 88 3.81 -16.48 4.41
N ASN A 89 3.74 -17.07 3.21
CA ASN A 89 4.69 -16.77 2.16
C ASN A 89 4.38 -15.40 1.55
N ILE A 90 5.42 -14.75 1.05
CA ILE A 90 5.31 -13.44 0.41
C ILE A 90 4.58 -13.61 -0.93
N HIS A 91 3.41 -12.97 -1.01
CA HIS A 91 2.62 -12.85 -2.24
C HIS A 91 2.66 -11.41 -2.73
N PHE A 92 3.10 -11.22 -3.96
CA PHE A 92 3.11 -9.90 -4.58
C PHE A 92 1.72 -9.60 -5.15
N ARG A 93 1.09 -8.50 -4.72
CA ARG A 93 -0.16 -8.03 -5.33
C ARG A 93 0.14 -7.66 -6.78
N ASP A 94 -0.58 -8.33 -7.69
CA ASP A 94 -0.40 -8.29 -9.14
C ASP A 94 -0.43 -6.84 -9.67
N ASP A 95 0.72 -6.31 -10.06
CA ASP A 95 0.77 -5.24 -11.06
C ASP A 95 1.02 -5.89 -12.41
N LYS A 96 -0.03 -5.84 -13.24
CA LYS A 96 -0.17 -6.48 -14.56
C LYS A 96 1.19 -6.73 -15.24
N GLY A 97 1.42 -7.98 -15.65
CA GLY A 97 2.60 -8.37 -16.44
C GLY A 97 2.91 -7.37 -17.57
N TYR A 98 4.19 -7.18 -17.89
CA TYR A 98 4.63 -6.14 -18.82
C TYR A 98 3.93 -6.22 -20.17
N PRO A 99 3.49 -5.10 -20.74
CA PRO A 99 3.11 -5.08 -22.14
C PRO A 99 4.37 -5.18 -23.01
N TYR A 100 4.33 -6.10 -23.95
CA TYR A 100 5.28 -6.31 -25.02
C TYR A 100 4.58 -6.05 -26.34
N ILE A 101 5.33 -5.60 -27.34
CA ILE A 101 4.89 -5.67 -28.74
C ILE A 101 5.29 -7.05 -29.26
N LYS A 102 4.29 -7.87 -29.61
CA LYS A 102 4.46 -9.19 -30.21
C LYS A 102 4.22 -9.09 -31.71
N ILE A 103 5.17 -9.57 -32.50
CA ILE A 103 5.04 -9.84 -33.94
C ILE A 103 4.89 -11.35 -34.10
N THR A 104 3.69 -11.79 -34.45
CA THR A 104 3.34 -13.22 -34.50
C THR A 104 4.03 -13.97 -35.64
N ASN A 105 4.31 -15.25 -35.43
CA ASN A 105 4.82 -16.15 -36.45
C ASN A 105 3.68 -16.79 -37.28
N GLU A 106 3.10 -16.04 -38.21
CA GLU A 106 2.07 -16.54 -39.14
C GLU A 106 2.34 -16.03 -40.56
N SER A 107 1.70 -16.59 -41.60
CA SER A 107 1.99 -16.23 -43.01
C SER A 107 1.86 -14.73 -43.34
N PHE A 108 1.02 -14.01 -42.59
CA PHE A 108 0.93 -12.55 -42.59
C PHE A 108 1.05 -12.06 -41.14
N PRO A 109 2.26 -11.84 -40.63
CA PRO A 109 2.49 -11.47 -39.23
C PRO A 109 1.66 -10.26 -38.78
N ARG A 110 1.04 -10.34 -37.60
CA ARG A 110 0.33 -9.21 -36.99
C ARG A 110 1.14 -8.61 -35.86
N ILE A 111 0.96 -7.30 -35.65
CA ILE A 111 1.57 -6.57 -34.56
C ILE A 111 0.54 -6.28 -33.45
N ILE A 112 0.75 -6.87 -32.28
CA ILE A 112 -0.18 -6.83 -31.13
C ILE A 112 0.54 -6.56 -29.81
N ILE A 113 -0.20 -6.17 -28.78
CA ILE A 113 0.33 -6.11 -27.42
C ILE A 113 0.06 -7.44 -26.73
N SER A 114 1.11 -8.06 -26.18
CA SER A 114 1.01 -9.24 -25.32
C SER A 114 1.52 -8.92 -23.93
N ARG A 115 1.03 -9.62 -22.90
CA ARG A 115 1.61 -9.59 -21.55
C ARG A 115 2.38 -10.85 -21.18
N LYS A 116 2.38 -11.83 -22.09
CA LYS A 116 3.05 -13.12 -21.91
C LYS A 116 3.99 -13.32 -23.08
N ILE A 117 5.23 -13.67 -22.75
CA ILE A 117 6.18 -14.24 -23.69
C ILE A 117 5.87 -15.74 -23.75
N GLU A 118 5.69 -16.25 -24.97
CA GLU A 118 5.36 -17.65 -25.23
C GLU A 118 6.42 -18.19 -26.18
N GLU A 119 6.74 -19.48 -26.10
CA GLU A 119 7.66 -20.16 -27.02
C GLU A 119 6.91 -20.53 -28.33
N ASP A 120 6.38 -19.53 -29.02
CA ASP A 120 5.58 -19.71 -30.25
C ASP A 120 6.32 -19.28 -31.53
N GLY A 121 7.62 -19.01 -31.41
CA GLY A 121 8.46 -18.49 -32.49
C GLY A 121 8.15 -17.05 -32.90
N ALA A 122 7.29 -16.34 -32.17
CA ALA A 122 7.03 -14.92 -32.40
C ALA A 122 8.17 -14.03 -31.87
N HIS A 123 8.29 -12.83 -32.42
CA HIS A 123 9.23 -11.83 -31.91
C HIS A 123 8.56 -10.94 -30.86
N TYR A 124 9.24 -10.73 -29.74
CA TYR A 124 8.76 -9.93 -28.62
C TYR A 124 9.68 -8.74 -28.35
N PHE A 125 9.12 -7.54 -28.40
CA PHE A 125 9.83 -6.29 -28.17
C PHE A 125 9.29 -5.58 -26.94
N GLY A 126 10.20 -5.14 -26.06
CA GLY A 126 9.87 -4.56 -24.75
C GLY A 126 10.86 -5.05 -23.69
N PRO A 127 10.47 -5.05 -22.40
CA PRO A 127 9.19 -4.59 -21.85
C PRO A 127 8.98 -3.07 -21.97
N TYR A 128 7.72 -2.62 -22.09
CA TYR A 128 7.36 -1.19 -22.00
C TYR A 128 6.89 -0.84 -20.58
N SER A 129 7.08 0.42 -20.15
CA SER A 129 6.66 0.94 -18.82
C SER A 129 5.21 0.61 -18.48
N ASP A 130 4.34 0.85 -19.45
CA ASP A 130 2.91 0.74 -19.31
C ASP A 130 2.26 0.48 -20.68
N VAL A 131 0.97 0.18 -20.66
CA VAL A 131 0.21 -0.15 -21.87
C VAL A 131 0.09 1.07 -22.79
N GLY A 132 0.09 2.28 -22.26
CA GLY A 132 0.09 3.52 -23.03
C GLY A 132 1.38 3.70 -23.83
N ALA A 133 2.54 3.49 -23.23
CA ALA A 133 3.84 3.50 -23.92
C ALA A 133 3.88 2.44 -25.04
N ALA A 134 3.48 1.21 -24.75
CA ALA A 134 3.38 0.15 -25.76
C ALA A 134 2.39 0.52 -26.89
N ARG A 135 1.24 1.13 -26.56
CA ARG A 135 0.24 1.58 -27.55
C ARG A 135 0.77 2.72 -28.44
N LYS A 136 1.53 3.67 -27.89
CA LYS A 136 2.16 4.75 -28.67
C LYS A 136 3.15 4.17 -29.68
N MET A 137 4.03 3.28 -29.24
CA MET A 137 4.99 2.60 -30.12
C MET A 137 4.29 1.73 -31.17
N LEU A 138 3.26 0.99 -30.77
CA LEU A 138 2.44 0.20 -31.69
C LEU A 138 1.75 1.07 -32.75
N ALA A 139 1.22 2.24 -32.36
CA ALA A 139 0.59 3.17 -33.28
C ALA A 139 1.60 3.73 -34.29
N LEU A 140 2.81 4.08 -33.82
CA LEU A 140 3.90 4.51 -34.69
C LEU A 140 4.28 3.42 -35.70
N ALA A 141 4.55 2.19 -35.21
CA ALA A 141 4.89 1.05 -36.07
C ALA A 141 3.79 0.77 -37.11
N ARG A 142 2.51 0.85 -36.73
CA ARG A 142 1.39 0.65 -37.67
C ARG A 142 1.29 1.75 -38.72
N ASN A 143 1.58 3.00 -38.37
CA ASN A 143 1.57 4.10 -39.32
C ASN A 143 2.73 3.99 -40.34
N ILE A 144 3.93 3.57 -39.89
CA ILE A 144 5.13 3.47 -40.75
C ILE A 144 5.08 2.23 -41.64
N PHE A 145 4.83 1.05 -41.05
CA PHE A 145 4.99 -0.24 -41.75
C PHE A 145 3.66 -0.80 -42.30
N LYS A 146 2.51 -0.23 -41.89
CA LYS A 146 1.16 -0.59 -42.38
C LYS A 146 0.83 -2.08 -42.25
N LEU A 147 1.23 -2.70 -41.14
CA LEU A 147 0.95 -4.10 -40.83
C LEU A 147 -0.43 -4.30 -40.20
N ARG A 148 -1.00 -5.49 -40.39
CA ARG A 148 -2.31 -5.83 -39.83
C ARG A 148 -2.27 -6.00 -38.31
N SER A 149 -3.45 -5.82 -37.73
CA SER A 149 -3.72 -6.04 -36.30
C SER A 149 -4.97 -6.89 -36.05
N CYS A 150 -5.71 -7.22 -37.10
CA CYS A 150 -6.94 -7.99 -37.01
C CYS A 150 -6.67 -9.44 -36.59
N LYS A 151 -7.55 -9.98 -35.74
CA LYS A 151 -7.46 -11.38 -35.30
C LYS A 151 -7.82 -12.37 -36.40
N LYS A 152 -8.82 -12.03 -37.24
CA LYS A 152 -9.26 -12.81 -38.40
C LYS A 152 -9.13 -11.97 -39.67
N MET A 153 -8.69 -12.58 -40.76
CA MET A 153 -8.63 -11.97 -42.10
C MET A 153 -9.94 -12.28 -42.82
N ASN A 154 -10.82 -11.29 -42.91
CA ASN A 154 -12.04 -11.38 -43.72
C ASN A 154 -11.71 -10.98 -45.16
N LYS A 155 -12.47 -11.47 -46.16
CA LYS A 155 -12.25 -11.12 -47.57
C LYS A 155 -12.43 -9.61 -47.86
N ILE A 156 -13.14 -8.89 -47.00
CA ILE A 156 -13.40 -7.44 -47.13
C ILE A 156 -12.40 -6.66 -46.25
N PRO A 157 -11.69 -5.66 -46.81
CA PRO A 157 -10.79 -4.80 -46.05
C PRO A 157 -11.50 -4.09 -44.89
N CYS A 158 -10.81 -3.99 -43.75
CA CYS A 158 -11.34 -3.32 -42.56
C CYS A 158 -10.98 -1.83 -42.52
N LEU A 159 -11.52 -1.11 -41.54
CA LEU A 159 -11.25 0.33 -41.32
C LEU A 159 -9.75 0.66 -41.36
N ASN A 160 -8.88 -0.19 -40.80
CA ASN A 160 -7.43 0.06 -40.80
C ASN A 160 -6.83 0.22 -42.19
N PHE A 161 -7.37 -0.45 -43.21
CA PHE A 161 -6.98 -0.23 -44.60
C PHE A 161 -7.43 1.14 -45.09
N HIS A 162 -8.71 1.47 -44.89
CA HIS A 162 -9.28 2.75 -45.33
C HIS A 162 -8.64 3.98 -44.67
N ILE A 163 -8.08 3.84 -43.46
CA ILE A 163 -7.31 4.90 -42.78
C ILE A 163 -5.80 4.76 -42.99
N ASN A 164 -5.35 4.02 -44.00
CA ASN A 164 -3.94 3.86 -44.41
C ASN A 164 -2.98 3.26 -43.36
N ARG A 165 -3.50 2.43 -42.44
CA ARG A 165 -2.72 1.71 -41.40
C ARG A 165 -2.49 0.23 -41.69
N CYS A 166 -3.05 -0.30 -42.77
CA CYS A 166 -2.89 -1.69 -43.19
C CYS A 166 -2.87 -1.78 -44.72
N THR A 167 -2.08 -2.69 -45.29
CA THR A 167 -2.06 -2.95 -46.75
C THR A 167 -3.17 -3.90 -47.23
N ALA A 168 -4.06 -4.35 -46.33
CA ALA A 168 -5.14 -5.30 -46.62
C ALA A 168 -4.68 -6.62 -47.29
N PRO A 169 -3.77 -7.40 -46.67
CA PRO A 169 -3.41 -8.74 -47.17
C PRO A 169 -4.60 -9.73 -47.18
N CYS A 170 -5.74 -9.34 -46.63
CA CYS A 170 -6.94 -10.15 -46.56
C CYS A 170 -7.78 -10.13 -47.85
N SER A 171 -7.60 -9.12 -48.70
CA SER A 171 -8.23 -9.02 -50.02
C SER A 171 -7.29 -9.41 -51.17
N ASP A 172 -5.97 -9.37 -50.95
CA ASP A 172 -4.96 -9.75 -51.95
C ASP A 172 -3.97 -10.79 -51.37
N PRO A 173 -4.21 -12.09 -51.59
CA PRO A 173 -3.31 -13.16 -51.15
C PRO A 173 -1.93 -13.13 -51.82
N ASN A 174 -1.78 -12.51 -52.99
CA ASN A 174 -0.50 -12.45 -53.72
C ASN A 174 0.45 -11.41 -53.11
N SER A 175 -0.02 -10.56 -52.20
CA SER A 175 0.79 -9.52 -51.56
C SER A 175 1.78 -10.05 -50.50
N LYS A 176 1.97 -11.37 -50.36
CA LYS A 176 2.72 -11.99 -49.26
C LYS A 176 4.17 -11.54 -49.19
N GLU A 177 4.86 -11.49 -50.33
CA GLU A 177 6.28 -11.11 -50.39
C GLU A 177 6.49 -9.66 -49.97
N GLU A 178 5.73 -8.74 -50.56
CA GLU A 178 5.76 -7.31 -50.22
C GLU A 178 5.33 -7.05 -48.77
N TYR A 179 4.37 -7.82 -48.24
CA TYR A 179 3.98 -7.74 -46.84
C TYR A 179 5.12 -8.17 -45.91
N ASN A 180 5.80 -9.28 -46.22
CA ASN A 180 6.92 -9.76 -45.40
C ASN A 180 8.13 -8.85 -45.47
N LYS A 181 8.41 -8.20 -46.61
CA LYS A 181 9.42 -7.14 -46.70
C LYS A 181 9.18 -6.05 -45.64
N ARG A 182 7.92 -5.65 -45.42
CA ARG A 182 7.54 -4.67 -44.39
C ARG A 182 7.70 -5.19 -42.97
N VAL A 183 7.49 -6.50 -42.76
CA VAL A 183 7.75 -7.14 -41.48
C VAL A 183 9.24 -7.13 -41.18
N ASP A 184 10.09 -7.45 -42.16
CA ASP A 184 11.55 -7.45 -42.00
C ASP A 184 12.07 -6.05 -41.69
N GLU A 185 11.56 -5.02 -42.37
CA GLU A 185 11.90 -3.63 -42.05
C GLU A 185 11.45 -3.23 -40.62
N LEU A 186 10.29 -3.71 -40.16
CA LEU A 186 9.84 -3.49 -38.79
C LEU A 186 10.75 -4.19 -37.77
N LEU A 187 11.19 -5.42 -38.08
CA LEU A 187 12.14 -6.15 -37.25
C LEU A 187 13.47 -5.39 -37.18
N MET A 188 14.00 -4.93 -38.30
CA MET A 188 15.21 -4.09 -38.35
C MET A 188 15.04 -2.81 -37.51
N PHE A 189 13.88 -2.15 -37.58
CA PHE A 189 13.58 -0.97 -36.79
C PHE A 189 13.65 -1.27 -35.28
N PHE A 190 13.07 -2.38 -34.81
CA PHE A 190 13.13 -2.76 -33.40
C PHE A 190 14.50 -3.32 -32.95
N GLU A 191 15.23 -3.97 -33.86
CA GLU A 191 16.58 -4.54 -33.65
C GLU A 191 17.70 -3.48 -33.62
N ASN A 192 17.36 -2.19 -33.60
CA ASN A 192 18.33 -1.08 -33.60
C ASN A 192 19.11 -0.90 -34.91
N LYS A 193 18.63 -1.49 -36.01
CA LYS A 193 19.17 -1.29 -37.37
C LYS A 193 18.45 -0.14 -38.08
N GLY A 194 18.04 0.89 -37.32
CA GLY A 194 17.27 2.03 -37.83
C GLY A 194 18.06 2.87 -38.84
N GLU A 195 19.35 3.14 -38.58
CA GLU A 195 20.22 3.87 -39.52
C GLU A 195 20.50 3.04 -40.79
N GLU A 196 20.65 1.71 -40.66
CA GLU A 196 20.80 0.79 -41.79
C GLU A 196 19.51 0.76 -42.64
N LEU A 197 18.35 0.70 -41.98
CA LEU A 197 17.05 0.77 -42.63
C LEU A 197 16.86 2.11 -43.37
N ILE A 198 17.21 3.24 -42.73
CA ILE A 198 17.18 4.57 -43.38
C ILE A 198 18.08 4.58 -44.61
N SER A 199 19.29 4.03 -44.52
CA SER A 199 20.23 3.97 -45.64
C SER A 199 19.66 3.17 -46.81
N ARG A 200 19.10 1.99 -46.54
CA ARG A 200 18.42 1.16 -47.55
C ARG A 200 17.24 1.88 -48.20
N LEU A 201 16.37 2.49 -47.41
CA LEU A 201 15.22 3.25 -47.91
C LEU A 201 15.65 4.47 -48.72
N THR A 202 16.76 5.12 -48.36
CA THR A 202 17.29 6.27 -49.11
C THR A 202 17.76 5.85 -50.50
N ILE A 203 18.41 4.69 -50.62
CA ILE A 203 18.79 4.11 -51.92
C ILE A 203 17.54 3.79 -52.74
N GLU A 204 16.55 3.11 -52.15
CA GLU A 204 15.28 2.77 -52.81
C GLU A 204 14.52 4.02 -53.30
N MET A 205 14.44 5.07 -52.47
CA MET A 205 13.89 6.38 -52.85
C MET A 205 14.64 7.00 -54.04
N GLY A 206 15.97 6.89 -54.05
CA GLY A 206 16.82 7.40 -55.12
C GLY A 206 16.57 6.69 -56.46
N VAL A 207 16.31 5.38 -56.43
CA VAL A 207 15.91 4.61 -57.63
C VAL A 207 14.57 5.13 -58.17
N TYR A 208 13.53 5.23 -57.33
CA TYR A 208 12.23 5.75 -57.77
C TYR A 208 12.29 7.18 -58.31
N SER A 209 13.14 8.03 -57.73
CA SER A 209 13.35 9.41 -58.20
C SER A 209 14.01 9.44 -59.59
N LYS A 210 15.01 8.57 -59.84
CA LYS A 210 15.64 8.43 -61.16
C LYS A 210 14.67 7.92 -62.22
N ASP A 211 13.78 7.01 -61.83
CA ASP A 211 12.74 6.44 -62.71
C ASP A 211 11.52 7.36 -62.88
N LEU A 212 11.58 8.61 -62.40
CA LEU A 212 10.49 9.60 -62.44
C LEU A 212 9.20 9.16 -61.71
N GLN A 213 9.31 8.21 -60.78
CA GLN A 213 8.21 7.70 -59.95
C GLN A 213 8.08 8.49 -58.65
N TYR A 214 7.78 9.79 -58.77
CA TYR A 214 7.80 10.73 -57.64
C TYR A 214 6.81 10.38 -56.52
N GLU A 215 5.65 9.81 -56.84
CA GLU A 215 4.67 9.38 -55.83
C GLU A 215 5.23 8.29 -54.91
N LYS A 216 5.96 7.33 -55.47
CA LYS A 216 6.62 6.27 -54.68
C LYS A 216 7.80 6.82 -53.88
N ALA A 217 8.60 7.70 -54.48
CA ALA A 217 9.70 8.37 -53.80
C ALA A 217 9.19 9.18 -52.60
N LEU A 218 8.06 9.88 -52.74
CA LEU A 218 7.40 10.63 -51.67
C LEU A 218 7.01 9.74 -50.49
N ILE A 219 6.40 8.57 -50.77
CA ILE A 219 6.03 7.60 -49.74
C ILE A 219 7.25 7.11 -48.95
N ILE A 220 8.37 6.83 -49.63
CA ILE A 220 9.60 6.38 -48.98
C ILE A 220 10.24 7.52 -48.17
N ARG A 221 10.24 8.76 -48.68
CA ARG A 221 10.72 9.94 -47.97
C ARG A 221 9.97 10.15 -46.65
N ASP A 222 8.65 10.17 -46.70
CA ASP A 222 7.80 10.39 -45.52
C ASP A 222 8.00 9.27 -44.48
N LYS A 223 8.27 8.04 -44.95
CA LYS A 223 8.64 6.90 -44.10
C LYS A 223 10.00 7.11 -43.40
N ILE A 224 11.01 7.59 -44.13
CA ILE A 224 12.34 7.92 -43.56
C ILE A 224 12.20 9.00 -42.49
N ASP A 225 11.45 10.07 -42.77
CA ASP A 225 11.26 11.18 -41.83
C ASP A 225 10.54 10.75 -40.56
N ALA A 226 9.52 9.87 -40.69
CA ALA A 226 8.84 9.30 -39.53
C ALA A 226 9.77 8.44 -38.66
N ILE A 227 10.67 7.66 -39.26
CA ILE A 227 11.66 6.85 -38.55
C ILE A 227 12.67 7.76 -37.83
N ARG A 228 13.24 8.76 -38.51
CA ARG A 228 14.20 9.72 -37.92
C ARG A 228 13.63 10.45 -36.73
N LYS A 229 12.42 11.01 -36.88
CA LYS A 229 11.73 11.73 -35.80
C LYS A 229 11.50 10.85 -34.56
N SER A 230 11.23 9.56 -34.77
CA SER A 230 11.11 8.60 -33.65
C SER A 230 12.45 8.29 -32.98
N MET A 231 13.56 8.30 -33.73
CA MET A 231 14.90 8.02 -33.19
C MET A 231 15.49 9.22 -32.46
N GLU A 232 15.24 10.44 -32.93
CA GLU A 232 15.67 11.68 -32.27
C GLU A 232 15.07 11.85 -30.87
N GLN A 233 13.82 11.44 -30.68
CA GLN A 233 13.16 11.41 -29.36
C GLN A 233 13.78 10.40 -28.38
N GLN A 234 14.64 9.48 -28.85
CA GLN A 234 15.30 8.44 -28.05
C GLN A 234 16.80 8.70 -27.79
N LYS A 235 17.45 9.64 -28.50
CA LYS A 235 18.91 9.83 -28.52
C LYS A 235 19.52 10.57 -27.31
N ILE A 236 18.75 10.89 -26.27
CA ILE A 236 19.30 11.55 -25.07
C ILE A 236 19.69 10.46 -24.05
N PHE A 237 21.00 10.38 -23.74
CA PHE A 237 21.68 9.61 -22.68
C PHE A 237 22.46 8.32 -23.04
N LEU A 238 23.77 8.54 -23.31
CA LEU A 238 24.99 7.81 -22.90
C LEU A 238 25.37 6.41 -23.44
N ASP A 239 26.69 6.30 -23.62
CA ASP A 239 27.53 5.14 -23.97
C ASP A 239 27.41 3.99 -22.96
N THR A 240 26.66 2.94 -23.31
CA THR A 240 26.97 1.50 -23.19
C THR A 240 25.67 0.69 -23.33
N PRO A 241 25.64 -0.37 -24.15
CA PRO A 241 24.42 -1.10 -24.48
C PRO A 241 24.06 -2.19 -23.44
N ILE A 242 24.11 -1.89 -22.14
CA ILE A 242 23.76 -2.89 -21.11
C ILE A 242 22.30 -2.68 -20.68
N ASN A 243 21.45 -3.67 -20.92
CA ASN A 243 20.13 -3.74 -20.32
C ASN A 243 20.29 -4.06 -18.84
N LYS A 244 19.81 -3.18 -17.96
CA LYS A 244 19.88 -3.38 -16.52
C LYS A 244 18.58 -3.02 -15.82
N ASP A 245 18.26 -3.76 -14.77
CA ASP A 245 17.18 -3.42 -13.85
C ASP A 245 17.78 -2.99 -12.51
N VAL A 246 17.36 -1.84 -12.00
CA VAL A 246 17.83 -1.28 -10.74
C VAL A 246 16.71 -1.40 -9.71
N ILE A 247 16.99 -2.08 -8.61
CA ILE A 247 16.00 -2.34 -7.57
C ILE A 247 16.17 -1.33 -6.43
N GLY A 248 15.07 -0.66 -6.09
CA GLY A 248 14.90 0.11 -4.87
C GLY A 248 14.05 -0.64 -3.87
N TYR A 249 14.36 -0.50 -2.59
CA TYR A 249 13.64 -1.13 -1.49
C TYR A 249 13.35 -0.08 -0.43
N TYR A 250 12.08 0.08 -0.07
CA TYR A 250 11.65 0.97 1.00
C TYR A 250 10.68 0.25 1.94
N GLU A 251 10.91 0.37 3.24
CA GLU A 251 10.13 -0.31 4.28
C GLU A 251 9.67 0.70 5.34
N LYS A 252 8.36 0.67 5.63
CA LYS A 252 7.75 1.40 6.73
C LYS A 252 6.72 0.51 7.43
N GLU A 253 5.43 0.73 7.21
CA GLU A 253 4.35 -0.17 7.67
C GLU A 253 4.13 -1.33 6.68
N SER A 254 4.31 -1.03 5.40
CA SER A 254 4.36 -1.99 4.30
C SER A 254 5.66 -1.77 3.53
N ILE A 255 6.05 -2.76 2.74
CA ILE A 255 7.27 -2.69 1.93
C ILE A 255 6.89 -2.36 0.49
N CYS A 256 7.65 -1.47 -0.12
CA CYS A 256 7.60 -1.19 -1.54
C CYS A 256 8.93 -1.57 -2.19
N ILE A 257 8.87 -2.42 -3.20
CA ILE A 257 10.00 -2.71 -4.09
C ILE A 257 9.75 -1.98 -5.40
N CYS A 258 10.63 -1.04 -5.73
CA CYS A 258 10.62 -0.35 -7.02
C CYS A 258 11.65 -0.99 -7.95
N ILE A 259 11.27 -1.28 -9.19
CA ILE A 259 12.19 -1.66 -10.26
C ILE A 259 12.26 -0.50 -11.26
N ALA A 260 13.43 0.10 -11.41
CA ALA A 260 13.74 1.02 -12.50
C ALA A 260 14.36 0.25 -13.66
N ILE A 261 13.71 0.33 -14.82
CA ILE A 261 14.01 -0.51 -15.99
C ILE A 261 14.85 0.31 -16.96
N VAL A 262 16.12 -0.03 -17.09
CA VAL A 262 17.05 0.65 -18.00
C VAL A 262 17.32 -0.24 -19.20
N ARG A 263 16.99 0.24 -20.40
CA ARG A 263 17.28 -0.47 -21.65
C ARG A 263 18.11 0.45 -22.53
N ARG A 264 19.25 -0.07 -23.00
CA ARG A 264 20.20 0.67 -23.85
C ARG A 264 20.55 2.07 -23.27
N GLY A 265 20.81 2.12 -21.96
CA GLY A 265 21.15 3.37 -21.25
C GLY A 265 19.98 4.28 -20.85
N VAL A 266 18.77 4.05 -21.38
CA VAL A 266 17.59 4.89 -21.14
C VAL A 266 16.67 4.26 -20.09
N LEU A 267 16.19 5.07 -19.13
CA LEU A 267 15.13 4.67 -18.20
C LEU A 267 13.82 4.53 -18.98
N THR A 268 13.42 3.29 -19.22
CA THR A 268 12.21 2.95 -19.98
C THR A 268 10.94 2.94 -19.13
N GLY A 269 11.06 2.82 -17.81
CA GLY A 269 9.93 2.81 -16.89
C GLY A 269 10.30 2.44 -15.46
N THR A 270 9.32 2.57 -14.56
CA THR A 270 9.39 2.10 -13.18
C THR A 270 8.19 1.20 -12.85
N LYS A 271 8.38 0.20 -12.00
CA LYS A 271 7.32 -0.64 -11.44
C LYS A 271 7.44 -0.71 -9.93
N ASN A 272 6.31 -0.70 -9.24
CA ASN A 272 6.28 -0.73 -7.79
C ASN A 272 5.43 -1.90 -7.29
N TYR A 273 6.00 -2.70 -6.39
CA TYR A 273 5.37 -3.87 -5.78
C TYR A 273 5.20 -3.63 -4.29
N ILE A 274 3.97 -3.75 -3.80
CA ILE A 274 3.65 -3.58 -2.38
C ILE A 274 3.52 -4.95 -1.72
N ILE A 275 4.10 -5.06 -0.54
CA ILE A 275 4.01 -6.21 0.36
C ILE A 275 3.46 -5.68 1.68
N ASP A 276 2.20 -6.03 1.99
CA ASP A 276 1.49 -5.50 3.16
C ASP A 276 1.93 -6.19 4.47
N GLU A 277 2.35 -7.45 4.41
CA GLU A 277 2.78 -8.26 5.55
C GLU A 277 4.15 -8.89 5.28
N ALA A 278 5.16 -8.48 6.05
CA ALA A 278 6.49 -9.08 6.01
C ALA A 278 6.84 -9.75 7.34
N LEU A 279 6.93 -11.08 7.35
CA LEU A 279 7.32 -11.86 8.52
C LEU A 279 8.84 -12.09 8.61
N PHE A 280 9.57 -11.79 7.53
CA PHE A 280 10.96 -12.15 7.32
C PHE A 280 11.85 -10.91 7.16
N GLU A 281 13.17 -11.12 7.21
CA GLU A 281 14.16 -10.07 7.00
C GLU A 281 14.18 -9.58 5.53
N LYS A 282 14.64 -8.35 5.32
CA LYS A 282 14.65 -7.67 4.01
C LYS A 282 15.38 -8.48 2.92
N GLU A 283 16.41 -9.24 3.29
CA GLU A 283 17.18 -10.12 2.41
C GLU A 283 16.33 -11.29 1.89
N GLU A 284 15.56 -11.94 2.78
CA GLU A 284 14.67 -13.04 2.40
C GLU A 284 13.50 -12.55 1.53
N ILE A 285 13.01 -11.34 1.81
CA ILE A 285 11.97 -10.70 1.01
C ILE A 285 12.47 -10.43 -0.41
N LEU A 286 13.65 -9.84 -0.54
CA LEU A 286 14.24 -9.55 -1.84
C LEU A 286 14.59 -10.82 -2.61
N SER A 287 15.12 -11.86 -1.94
CA SER A 287 15.34 -13.19 -2.54
C SER A 287 14.05 -13.77 -3.11
N SER A 288 12.98 -13.81 -2.31
CA SER A 288 11.66 -14.28 -2.76
C SER A 288 11.13 -13.49 -3.95
N PHE A 289 11.31 -12.16 -3.92
CA PHE A 289 10.92 -11.27 -5.02
C PHE A 289 11.63 -11.60 -6.32
N LEU A 290 12.96 -11.69 -6.31
CA LEU A 290 13.76 -11.99 -7.50
C LEU A 290 13.33 -13.31 -8.15
N LYS A 291 13.15 -14.36 -7.35
CA LYS A 291 12.71 -15.68 -7.81
C LYS A 291 11.34 -15.64 -8.48
N GLN A 292 10.37 -15.00 -7.83
CA GLN A 292 9.00 -14.97 -8.33
C GLN A 292 8.86 -14.07 -9.57
N TYR A 293 9.52 -12.92 -9.56
CA TYR A 293 9.38 -11.90 -10.59
C TYR A 293 10.13 -12.24 -11.88
N TYR A 294 11.39 -12.67 -11.80
CA TYR A 294 12.22 -12.89 -13.00
C TYR A 294 12.03 -14.28 -13.65
N LYS A 295 11.42 -15.26 -12.97
CA LYS A 295 11.33 -16.64 -13.50
C LYS A 295 10.56 -16.78 -14.82
N ASN A 296 9.51 -15.99 -15.03
CA ASN A 296 8.72 -16.01 -16.29
C ASN A 296 8.81 -14.66 -17.04
N GLY A 297 9.75 -13.80 -16.64
CA GLY A 297 9.90 -12.44 -17.15
C GLY A 297 11.05 -12.30 -18.15
N PHE A 298 11.20 -11.10 -18.70
CA PHE A 298 12.40 -10.75 -19.45
C PHE A 298 13.58 -10.60 -18.47
N LEU A 299 14.71 -11.24 -18.78
CA LEU A 299 15.94 -11.16 -17.99
C LEU A 299 16.85 -10.05 -18.56
N PRO A 300 17.22 -9.03 -17.78
CA PRO A 300 18.25 -8.07 -18.19
C PRO A 300 19.64 -8.73 -18.12
N ASN A 301 20.64 -8.07 -18.70
CA ASN A 301 22.04 -8.50 -18.56
C ASN A 301 22.55 -8.26 -17.13
N LYS A 302 22.03 -7.24 -16.46
CA LYS A 302 22.43 -6.89 -15.09
C LYS A 302 21.24 -6.55 -14.20
N ILE A 303 21.20 -7.10 -12.98
CA ILE A 303 20.26 -6.69 -11.93
C ILE A 303 21.07 -6.07 -10.80
N ILE A 304 20.76 -4.82 -10.46
CA ILE A 304 21.42 -4.05 -9.41
C ILE A 304 20.53 -4.05 -8.17
N LEU A 305 21.06 -4.57 -7.06
CA LEU A 305 20.36 -4.70 -5.80
C LEU A 305 20.66 -3.51 -4.86
N PRO A 306 19.70 -3.13 -4.00
CA PRO A 306 19.90 -2.08 -3.00
C PRO A 306 20.82 -2.50 -1.86
N PHE A 307 20.93 -3.81 -1.62
CA PHE A 307 21.83 -4.45 -0.66
C PHE A 307 22.11 -5.89 -1.13
N ASP A 308 23.15 -6.51 -0.59
CA ASP A 308 23.52 -7.88 -0.97
C ASP A 308 22.58 -8.91 -0.32
N ILE A 309 22.45 -10.09 -0.92
CA ILE A 309 21.63 -11.21 -0.43
C ILE A 309 22.44 -12.51 -0.39
N SER A 310 22.16 -13.37 0.58
CA SER A 310 22.97 -14.56 0.87
C SER A 310 22.92 -15.63 -0.23
N ASP A 311 21.82 -15.72 -0.97
CA ASP A 311 21.59 -16.69 -2.04
C ASP A 311 21.70 -16.10 -3.45
N ARG A 312 22.40 -14.96 -3.58
CA ARG A 312 22.57 -14.24 -4.86
C ARG A 312 23.09 -15.12 -5.99
N GLU A 313 24.14 -15.90 -5.72
CA GLU A 313 24.78 -16.77 -6.72
C GLU A 313 23.91 -17.95 -7.13
N GLU A 314 23.09 -18.47 -6.20
CA GLU A 314 22.10 -19.52 -6.48
C GLU A 314 20.97 -18.96 -7.36
N ILE A 315 20.46 -17.77 -7.04
CA ILE A 315 19.41 -17.10 -7.81
C ILE A 315 19.91 -16.75 -9.21
N GLN A 316 21.15 -16.26 -9.33
CA GLN A 316 21.75 -15.99 -10.63
C GLN A 316 21.79 -17.27 -11.47
N ARG A 317 22.31 -18.38 -10.94
CA ARG A 317 22.32 -19.68 -11.63
C ARG A 317 20.93 -20.20 -11.95
N PHE A 318 19.95 -19.99 -11.07
CA PHE A 318 18.57 -20.41 -11.27
C PHE A 318 17.83 -19.63 -12.38
N LEU A 319 18.17 -18.35 -12.54
CA LEU A 319 17.57 -17.46 -13.54
C LEU A 319 18.30 -17.50 -14.88
N SER A 320 19.61 -17.72 -14.89
CA SER A 320 20.38 -17.87 -16.12
C SER A 320 19.93 -19.12 -16.89
N ASN A 321 19.50 -18.92 -18.14
CA ASN A 321 19.23 -20.00 -19.10
C ASN A 321 20.37 -20.06 -20.13
N GLU A 322 20.42 -21.13 -20.95
CA GLU A 322 21.32 -21.21 -22.09
C GLU A 322 21.11 -20.00 -23.03
N GLY A 323 22.06 -19.07 -23.04
CA GLY A 323 22.08 -17.90 -23.94
C GLY A 323 21.97 -16.51 -23.30
N ASN A 324 21.82 -16.39 -21.97
CA ASN A 324 21.79 -15.08 -21.29
C ASN A 324 22.80 -14.96 -20.15
N ASP A 325 23.81 -14.10 -20.33
CA ASP A 325 24.75 -13.69 -19.27
C ASP A 325 24.07 -12.70 -18.31
N LEU A 326 23.29 -13.22 -17.36
CA LEU A 326 22.72 -12.45 -16.26
C LEU A 326 23.76 -12.29 -15.14
N THR A 327 24.00 -11.04 -14.74
CA THR A 327 24.81 -10.68 -13.57
C THR A 327 23.94 -10.01 -12.51
N ILE A 328 23.91 -10.56 -11.30
CA ILE A 328 23.20 -9.97 -10.16
C ILE A 328 24.24 -9.45 -9.17
N THR A 329 24.22 -8.15 -8.86
CA THR A 329 25.17 -7.55 -7.92
C THR A 329 24.52 -6.44 -7.09
N PRO A 330 24.98 -6.18 -5.86
CA PRO A 330 24.71 -4.89 -5.22
C PRO A 330 25.35 -3.75 -6.04
N ALA A 331 24.95 -2.50 -5.77
CA ALA A 331 25.58 -1.34 -6.42
C ALA A 331 27.07 -1.23 -6.09
N LEU A 332 27.93 -1.31 -7.11
CA LEU A 332 29.40 -1.30 -6.95
C LEU A 332 30.00 0.08 -7.24
N THR A 333 29.47 0.78 -8.24
CA THR A 333 29.96 2.11 -8.65
C THR A 333 29.13 3.24 -8.04
N GLN A 334 29.70 4.46 -8.00
CA GLN A 334 28.98 5.65 -7.50
C GLN A 334 27.68 5.90 -8.30
N ARG A 335 27.73 5.75 -9.62
CA ARG A 335 26.55 5.89 -10.49
C ARG A 335 25.45 4.88 -10.16
N GLU A 336 25.81 3.62 -9.91
CA GLU A 336 24.83 2.59 -9.55
C GLU A 336 24.21 2.85 -8.18
N LYS A 337 24.97 3.42 -7.23
CA LYS A 337 24.44 3.83 -5.92
C LYS A 337 23.40 4.94 -6.07
N GLU A 338 23.64 5.90 -6.96
CA GLU A 338 22.69 6.98 -7.25
C GLU A 338 21.40 6.44 -7.91
N GLU A 339 21.53 5.49 -8.84
CA GLU A 339 20.37 4.84 -9.48
C GLU A 339 19.54 4.02 -8.48
N VAL A 340 20.21 3.30 -7.57
CA VAL A 340 19.55 2.60 -6.46
C VAL A 340 18.83 3.59 -5.55
N LEU A 341 19.49 4.69 -5.17
CA LEU A 341 18.90 5.72 -4.32
C LEU A 341 17.64 6.33 -4.95
N LEU A 342 17.68 6.63 -6.25
CA LEU A 342 16.53 7.12 -7.00
C LEU A 342 15.39 6.08 -7.02
N SER A 343 15.71 4.81 -7.23
CA SER A 343 14.73 3.72 -7.23
C SER A 343 14.11 3.55 -5.84
N THR A 344 14.89 3.64 -4.77
CA THR A 344 14.40 3.61 -3.39
C THR A 344 13.49 4.80 -3.07
N LYS A 345 13.83 6.01 -3.55
CA LYS A 345 12.98 7.19 -3.40
C LYS A 345 11.67 7.05 -4.16
N ASN A 346 11.68 6.43 -5.34
CA ASN A 346 10.46 6.12 -6.08
C ASN A 346 9.57 5.11 -5.31
N ALA A 347 10.17 4.10 -4.68
CA ALA A 347 9.46 3.17 -3.82
C ALA A 347 8.77 3.88 -2.64
N GLU A 348 9.48 4.80 -1.98
CA GLU A 348 8.95 5.65 -0.90
C GLU A 348 7.78 6.52 -1.38
N LEU A 349 7.95 7.26 -2.47
CA LEU A 349 6.91 8.12 -3.04
C LEU A 349 5.69 7.31 -3.47
N PHE A 350 5.89 6.12 -4.03
CA PHE A 350 4.79 5.23 -4.40
C PHE A 350 4.03 4.73 -3.19
N LEU A 351 4.72 4.27 -2.14
CA LEU A 351 4.07 3.84 -0.90
C LEU A 351 3.25 4.98 -0.28
N THR A 352 3.81 6.19 -0.30
CA THR A 352 3.18 7.41 0.23
C THR A 352 2.00 7.91 -0.62
N SER A 353 2.00 7.64 -1.94
CA SER A 353 0.94 8.08 -2.86
C SER A 353 -0.15 7.03 -3.12
N LYS A 354 0.14 5.73 -2.94
CA LYS A 354 -0.83 4.63 -3.00
C LYS A 354 -1.60 4.42 -1.69
N GLU A 355 -1.28 5.17 -0.64
CA GLU A 355 -2.31 5.67 0.27
C GLU A 355 -3.32 6.50 -0.55
N LYS A 356 -4.14 5.83 -1.38
CA LYS A 356 -5.37 6.45 -1.91
C LYS A 356 -6.06 7.05 -0.71
N LEU A 357 -6.32 8.35 -0.80
CA LEU A 357 -6.88 9.13 0.30
C LEU A 357 -8.07 8.33 0.86
N PRO A 358 -8.06 7.94 2.14
CA PRO A 358 -9.14 7.15 2.75
C PRO A 358 -10.55 7.72 2.49
N LEU A 359 -10.62 8.98 2.09
CA LEU A 359 -11.79 9.75 1.70
C LEU A 359 -12.44 9.30 0.38
N GLU A 360 -11.67 8.88 -0.63
CA GLU A 360 -12.23 8.44 -1.92
C GLU A 360 -13.00 7.14 -1.75
N ASP A 361 -12.40 6.18 -1.05
CA ASP A 361 -13.06 4.91 -0.77
C ASP A 361 -14.19 5.08 0.25
N LEU A 362 -14.09 6.04 1.18
CA LEU A 362 -15.17 6.41 2.09
C LEU A 362 -16.37 6.99 1.33
N MET A 363 -16.12 7.84 0.32
CA MET A 363 -17.15 8.37 -0.58
C MET A 363 -17.88 7.25 -1.32
N ILE A 364 -17.13 6.29 -1.89
CA ILE A 364 -17.71 5.15 -2.62
C ILE A 364 -18.50 4.23 -1.68
N SER A 365 -17.91 3.84 -0.54
CA SER A 365 -18.49 2.87 0.40
C SER A 365 -19.77 3.41 1.06
N LEU A 366 -19.84 4.72 1.31
CA LEU A 366 -21.01 5.38 1.88
C LEU A 366 -21.95 5.98 0.83
N GLY A 367 -21.64 5.86 -0.47
CA GLY A 367 -22.44 6.44 -1.55
C GLY A 367 -22.63 7.96 -1.44
N LEU A 368 -21.57 8.69 -1.08
CA LEU A 368 -21.59 10.15 -0.96
C LEU A 368 -21.45 10.81 -2.33
N GLU A 369 -22.13 11.94 -2.53
CA GLU A 369 -22.09 12.71 -3.78
C GLU A 369 -20.76 13.46 -3.99
N ALA A 370 -20.06 13.75 -2.90
CA ALA A 370 -18.80 14.48 -2.88
C ALA A 370 -17.81 13.86 -1.90
N LEU A 371 -16.53 14.15 -2.12
CA LEU A 371 -15.43 13.68 -1.28
C LEU A 371 -15.57 14.27 0.13
N PRO A 372 -15.59 13.46 1.21
CA PRO A 372 -15.80 13.95 2.57
C PRO A 372 -14.50 14.58 3.13
N ARG A 373 -14.20 15.81 2.73
CA ARG A 373 -12.95 16.49 3.11
C ARG A 373 -12.94 16.90 4.58
N ARG A 374 -14.07 17.35 5.09
CA ARG A 374 -14.27 17.77 6.49
C ARG A 374 -15.11 16.75 7.24
N ILE A 375 -14.47 16.00 8.13
CA ILE A 375 -15.14 14.99 8.97
C ILE A 375 -15.18 15.51 10.41
N GLU A 376 -16.35 15.49 11.04
CA GLU A 376 -16.51 15.84 12.46
C GLU A 376 -16.87 14.60 13.28
N GLY A 377 -16.09 14.34 14.34
CA GLY A 377 -16.29 13.24 15.28
C GLY A 377 -16.86 13.71 16.61
N TYR A 378 -17.83 12.97 17.14
CA TYR A 378 -18.56 13.32 18.35
C TYR A 378 -18.57 12.17 19.36
N ASP A 379 -18.17 12.48 20.60
CA ASP A 379 -18.19 11.54 21.73
C ASP A 379 -18.89 12.20 22.94
N ILE A 380 -19.67 11.41 23.68
CA ILE A 380 -20.27 11.80 24.96
C ILE A 380 -19.59 10.98 26.05
N SER A 381 -18.90 11.68 26.95
CA SER A 381 -18.23 11.05 28.08
C SER A 381 -18.77 11.61 29.40
N ASN A 382 -18.96 10.72 30.37
CA ASN A 382 -19.36 11.07 31.73
C ASN A 382 -18.29 10.59 32.74
N ILE A 383 -18.19 11.27 33.88
CA ILE A 383 -17.48 10.72 35.04
C ILE A 383 -18.31 10.94 36.30
N GLY A 384 -18.85 9.85 36.83
CA GLY A 384 -19.75 9.88 37.99
C GLY A 384 -21.10 10.54 37.64
N SER A 385 -21.73 11.18 38.62
CA SER A 385 -23.01 11.89 38.48
C SER A 385 -22.88 13.40 38.22
N GLU A 386 -21.66 13.97 38.24
CA GLU A 386 -21.48 15.43 38.36
C GLU A 386 -20.95 16.13 37.09
N ILE A 387 -20.18 15.44 36.24
CA ILE A 387 -19.55 16.08 35.06
C ILE A 387 -19.80 15.23 33.82
N LYS A 388 -20.55 15.81 32.88
CA LYS A 388 -20.81 15.26 31.55
C LYS A 388 -20.31 16.22 30.47
N VAL A 389 -19.50 15.70 29.55
CA VAL A 389 -18.92 16.49 28.46
C VAL A 389 -19.16 15.82 27.12
N GLY A 390 -19.54 16.63 26.14
CA GLY A 390 -19.46 16.27 24.74
C GLY A 390 -18.17 16.78 24.13
N SER A 391 -17.52 15.96 23.33
CA SER A 391 -16.33 16.35 22.57
C SER A 391 -16.63 16.35 21.08
N GLN A 392 -16.16 17.39 20.40
CA GLN A 392 -16.16 17.50 18.95
C GLN A 392 -14.72 17.62 18.48
N VAL A 393 -14.31 16.71 17.60
CA VAL A 393 -13.03 16.77 16.89
C VAL A 393 -13.29 16.97 15.41
N THR A 394 -12.36 17.63 14.73
CA THR A 394 -12.48 17.92 13.30
C THR A 394 -11.27 17.35 12.57
N PHE A 395 -11.50 16.65 11.47
CA PHE A 395 -10.48 16.20 10.54
C PHE A 395 -10.69 16.90 9.20
N ILE A 396 -9.61 17.41 8.61
CA ILE A 396 -9.59 18.01 7.27
C ILE A 396 -8.63 17.19 6.43
N ASP A 397 -9.10 16.72 5.28
CA ASP A 397 -8.35 15.86 4.37
C ASP A 397 -7.72 14.63 5.07
N GLY A 398 -8.49 14.02 5.98
CA GLY A 398 -8.06 12.84 6.75
C GLY A 398 -7.06 13.13 7.87
N LYS A 399 -6.74 14.40 8.16
CA LYS A 399 -5.80 14.81 9.21
C LYS A 399 -6.48 15.59 10.34
N PRO A 400 -6.07 15.44 11.61
CA PRO A 400 -6.65 16.18 12.73
C PRO A 400 -6.41 17.69 12.61
N SER A 401 -7.46 18.49 12.78
CA SER A 401 -7.47 19.96 12.78
C SER A 401 -7.84 20.46 14.19
N LYS A 402 -6.81 20.56 15.06
CA LYS A 402 -6.97 20.78 16.51
C LYS A 402 -7.56 22.15 16.86
N GLU A 403 -7.31 23.15 16.02
CA GLU A 403 -7.89 24.50 16.09
C GLU A 403 -9.42 24.50 15.98
N ASN A 404 -9.98 23.46 15.34
CA ASN A 404 -11.42 23.26 15.17
C ASN A 404 -12.03 22.30 16.18
N TYR A 405 -11.31 21.94 17.25
CA TYR A 405 -11.86 21.09 18.31
C TYR A 405 -12.70 21.90 19.29
N ARG A 406 -13.78 21.32 19.81
CA ARG A 406 -14.66 21.97 20.78
C ARG A 406 -15.07 21.00 21.89
N ILE A 407 -15.27 21.55 23.09
CA ILE A 407 -15.80 20.83 24.24
C ILE A 407 -17.11 21.49 24.65
N TYR A 408 -18.14 20.67 24.82
CA TYR A 408 -19.46 21.07 25.27
C TYR A 408 -19.66 20.54 26.69
N LYS A 409 -19.88 21.43 27.65
CA LYS A 409 -20.38 21.04 28.97
C LYS A 409 -21.87 20.81 28.86
N ILE A 410 -22.33 19.60 29.19
CA ILE A 410 -23.73 19.21 29.17
C ILE A 410 -24.33 19.56 30.52
N THR A 411 -25.41 20.35 30.52
CA THR A 411 -25.99 20.90 31.76
C THR A 411 -27.48 20.64 31.91
N THR A 412 -28.19 20.32 30.82
CA THR A 412 -29.65 20.18 30.86
C THR A 412 -30.13 18.74 31.06
N VAL A 413 -29.21 17.77 31.03
CA VAL A 413 -29.51 16.35 31.20
C VAL A 413 -28.97 15.89 32.56
N LEU A 414 -29.88 15.70 33.53
CA LEU A 414 -29.55 15.34 34.92
C LEU A 414 -29.31 13.84 35.11
N GLU A 415 -29.87 12.99 34.23
CA GLU A 415 -29.71 11.53 34.26
C GLU A 415 -28.61 11.04 33.29
N GLN A 416 -28.18 9.79 33.43
CA GLN A 416 -27.20 9.15 32.52
C GLN A 416 -27.82 8.80 31.15
N ASP A 417 -28.36 9.80 30.46
CA ASP A 417 -28.89 9.67 29.10
C ASP A 417 -27.90 10.26 28.09
N ASP A 418 -27.08 9.39 27.51
CA ASP A 418 -26.07 9.75 26.51
C ASP A 418 -26.70 10.19 25.19
N VAL A 419 -27.88 9.68 24.87
CA VAL A 419 -28.65 10.08 23.69
C VAL A 419 -29.15 11.51 23.84
N ALA A 420 -29.79 11.86 24.96
CA ALA A 420 -30.24 13.23 25.23
C ALA A 420 -29.07 14.23 25.29
N SER A 421 -27.90 13.79 25.73
CA SER A 421 -26.70 14.64 25.81
C SER A 421 -26.07 14.89 24.44
N LEU A 422 -26.05 13.86 23.59
CA LEU A 422 -25.70 14.01 22.18
C LEU A 422 -26.66 15.01 21.51
N LYS A 423 -27.95 14.92 21.84
CA LYS A 423 -28.96 15.83 21.32
C LYS A 423 -28.72 17.30 21.69
N GLU A 424 -28.39 17.58 22.96
CA GLU A 424 -28.02 18.92 23.42
C GLU A 424 -26.79 19.45 22.65
N MET A 425 -25.74 18.62 22.52
CA MET A 425 -24.49 19.00 21.87
C MET A 425 -24.69 19.36 20.40
N LEU A 426 -25.35 18.49 19.62
CA LEU A 426 -25.59 18.72 18.19
C LEU A 426 -26.47 19.95 17.97
N SER A 427 -27.51 20.14 18.79
CA SER A 427 -28.36 21.33 18.74
C SER A 427 -27.57 22.62 18.94
N ARG A 428 -26.57 22.61 19.84
CA ARG A 428 -25.70 23.77 20.07
C ARG A 428 -24.70 23.98 18.94
N ARG A 429 -24.11 22.91 18.41
CA ARG A 429 -23.15 22.96 17.30
C ARG A 429 -23.77 23.52 16.02
N PHE A 430 -24.97 23.09 15.67
CA PHE A 430 -25.63 23.47 14.42
C PHE A 430 -26.47 24.76 14.49
N LYS A 431 -26.43 25.47 15.63
CA LYS A 431 -26.78 26.91 15.65
C LYS A 431 -25.83 27.74 14.81
N HIS A 432 -24.56 27.33 14.70
CA HIS A 432 -23.54 28.00 13.89
C HIS A 432 -23.35 27.25 12.56
N ARG A 433 -23.99 27.76 11.49
CA ARG A 433 -24.06 27.11 10.17
C ARG A 433 -23.02 27.57 9.15
N GLU A 434 -22.07 28.41 9.56
CA GLU A 434 -21.06 29.01 8.67
C GLU A 434 -20.14 27.96 8.02
N ILE A 435 -19.82 26.88 8.75
CA ILE A 435 -18.98 25.78 8.29
C ILE A 435 -19.63 24.46 8.71
N LEU A 436 -20.16 23.72 7.74
CA LEU A 436 -20.76 22.40 7.94
C LEU A 436 -19.75 21.29 7.59
N PRO A 437 -19.78 20.14 8.30
CA PRO A 437 -19.01 18.96 7.91
C PRO A 437 -19.61 18.27 6.68
N ASP A 438 -18.76 17.59 5.92
CA ASP A 438 -19.16 16.71 4.82
C ASP A 438 -19.60 15.32 5.32
N LEU A 439 -19.11 14.93 6.50
CA LEU A 439 -19.46 13.67 7.17
C LEU A 439 -19.40 13.83 8.70
N ILE A 440 -20.39 13.28 9.39
CA ILE A 440 -20.45 13.22 10.85
C ILE A 440 -20.19 11.77 11.32
N LEU A 441 -19.29 11.60 12.28
CA LEU A 441 -19.07 10.34 12.99
C LEU A 441 -19.52 10.47 14.45
N ILE A 442 -20.37 9.54 14.89
CA ILE A 442 -20.83 9.43 16.28
C ILE A 442 -20.19 8.21 16.94
N ASP A 443 -19.57 8.39 18.11
CA ASP A 443 -19.15 7.28 18.96
C ASP A 443 -20.40 6.66 19.63
N GLY A 444 -20.83 5.50 19.14
CA GLY A 444 -22.06 4.86 19.60
C GLY A 444 -22.68 3.92 18.57
N GLY A 445 -23.72 3.19 19.00
CA GLY A 445 -24.48 2.29 18.12
C GLY A 445 -25.66 2.95 17.40
N LYS A 446 -26.53 2.13 16.80
CA LYS A 446 -27.73 2.54 16.03
C LYS A 446 -28.63 3.55 16.74
N GLY A 447 -28.80 3.46 18.06
CA GLY A 447 -29.60 4.42 18.83
C GLY A 447 -29.06 5.86 18.78
N HIS A 448 -27.73 6.01 18.81
CA HIS A 448 -27.06 7.31 18.72
C HIS A 448 -27.14 7.89 17.30
N LEU A 449 -27.02 7.02 16.29
CA LEU A 449 -27.21 7.39 14.88
C LEU A 449 -28.60 7.99 14.65
N ASN A 450 -29.65 7.29 15.07
CA ASN A 450 -31.03 7.73 14.90
C ASN A 450 -31.31 9.06 15.61
N ALA A 451 -30.73 9.25 16.80
CA ALA A 451 -30.87 10.49 17.55
C ALA A 451 -30.19 11.68 16.83
N ALA A 452 -28.98 11.47 16.29
CA ALA A 452 -28.29 12.49 15.50
C ALA A 452 -29.08 12.86 14.24
N LEU A 453 -29.56 11.86 13.50
CA LEU A 453 -30.39 12.06 12.30
C LEU A 453 -31.67 12.84 12.61
N SER A 454 -32.40 12.47 13.68
CA SER A 454 -33.63 13.16 14.07
C SER A 454 -33.42 14.66 14.37
N ILE A 455 -32.26 15.02 14.91
CA ILE A 455 -31.93 16.43 15.19
C ILE A 455 -31.55 17.18 13.94
N LEU A 456 -30.69 16.60 13.11
CA LEU A 456 -30.32 17.20 11.83
C LEU A 456 -31.57 17.50 11.00
N GLU A 457 -32.52 16.56 10.96
CA GLU A 457 -33.82 16.72 10.31
C GLU A 457 -34.65 17.86 10.94
N SER A 458 -34.79 17.88 12.28
CA SER A 458 -35.54 18.95 12.98
C SER A 458 -34.97 20.36 12.76
N ILE A 459 -33.68 20.46 12.43
CA ILE A 459 -32.96 21.71 12.17
C ILE A 459 -32.90 22.01 10.65
N GLY A 460 -33.40 21.11 9.80
CA GLY A 460 -33.43 21.25 8.35
C GLY A 460 -32.07 21.06 7.68
N LEU A 461 -31.24 20.16 8.21
CA LEU A 461 -29.92 19.81 7.66
C LEU A 461 -29.88 18.33 7.25
N THR A 462 -29.30 18.06 6.07
CA THR A 462 -29.12 16.71 5.54
C THR A 462 -27.64 16.41 5.38
N ILE A 463 -26.97 16.09 6.49
CA ILE A 463 -25.53 15.78 6.51
C ILE A 463 -25.35 14.25 6.64
N PRO A 464 -24.52 13.62 5.78
CA PRO A 464 -24.17 12.21 5.94
C PRO A 464 -23.65 11.92 7.36
N THR A 465 -24.22 10.92 8.02
CA THR A 465 -23.89 10.58 9.42
C THR A 465 -23.66 9.09 9.55
N VAL A 466 -22.57 8.71 10.19
CA VAL A 466 -22.18 7.33 10.52
C VAL A 466 -22.01 7.20 12.04
N ALA A 467 -22.31 6.02 12.57
CA ALA A 467 -22.03 5.68 13.96
C ALA A 467 -21.13 4.45 14.04
N LEU A 468 -20.18 4.43 14.98
CA LEU A 468 -19.21 3.34 15.13
C LEU A 468 -19.29 2.78 16.54
N ALA A 469 -19.68 1.50 16.67
CA ALA A 469 -19.82 0.83 17.96
C ALA A 469 -18.48 0.29 18.49
N LYS A 470 -18.35 0.23 19.82
CA LYS A 470 -17.07 -0.01 20.52
C LYS A 470 -16.62 -1.48 20.59
N GLN A 471 -17.53 -2.46 20.52
CA GLN A 471 -17.21 -3.88 20.74
C GLN A 471 -16.78 -4.62 19.48
N GLU A 472 -17.52 -4.49 18.37
CA GLU A 472 -17.25 -5.21 17.11
C GLU A 472 -16.76 -4.29 15.99
N GLU A 473 -16.54 -3.00 16.29
CA GLU A 473 -16.28 -1.96 15.29
C GLU A 473 -17.31 -1.95 14.16
N ASP A 474 -18.55 -2.27 14.51
CA ASP A 474 -19.69 -2.19 13.60
C ASP A 474 -19.94 -0.75 13.23
N LEU A 475 -19.98 -0.51 11.93
CA LEU A 475 -20.31 0.77 11.37
C LEU A 475 -21.79 0.75 11.02
N TYR A 476 -22.53 1.77 11.47
CA TYR A 476 -23.93 1.95 11.13
C TYR A 476 -24.04 3.17 10.23
N PHE A 477 -24.54 2.94 9.02
CA PHE A 477 -24.97 3.98 8.10
C PHE A 477 -26.48 3.85 7.85
N LYS A 478 -27.08 4.75 7.07
CA LYS A 478 -28.52 4.82 6.69
C LYS A 478 -29.30 3.49 6.89
N ASP A 479 -30.45 3.57 7.56
CA ASP A 479 -31.31 2.42 7.96
C ASP A 479 -30.67 1.41 8.95
N GLY A 480 -29.43 1.65 9.38
CA GLY A 480 -28.68 0.81 10.31
C GLY A 480 -27.96 -0.36 9.62
N ILE A 481 -27.63 -0.22 8.34
CA ILE A 481 -26.85 -1.19 7.57
C ILE A 481 -25.35 -1.00 7.89
N ASN A 482 -24.61 -2.11 7.97
CA ASN A 482 -23.16 -2.11 8.06
C ASN A 482 -22.55 -2.19 6.65
N PRO A 483 -22.08 -1.08 6.07
CA PRO A 483 -21.56 -1.08 4.72
C PRO A 483 -20.21 -1.80 4.68
N GLU A 484 -19.99 -2.59 3.64
CA GLU A 484 -18.67 -3.13 3.36
C GLU A 484 -17.71 -1.98 3.05
N MET A 485 -16.68 -1.85 3.88
CA MET A 485 -15.70 -0.78 3.81
C MET A 485 -14.30 -1.37 3.85
N ASN A 486 -13.38 -0.76 3.11
CA ASN A 486 -11.99 -1.20 3.14
C ASN A 486 -11.33 -0.88 4.51
N PRO A 487 -10.22 -1.57 4.86
CA PRO A 487 -9.54 -1.36 6.14
C PRO A 487 -9.04 0.08 6.36
N HIS A 488 -8.63 0.79 5.30
CA HIS A 488 -8.04 2.13 5.43
C HIS A 488 -9.07 3.21 5.78
N SER A 489 -10.23 3.20 5.11
CA SER A 489 -11.36 4.09 5.41
C SER A 489 -11.97 3.77 6.77
N LYS A 490 -12.07 2.47 7.12
CA LYS A 490 -12.50 2.06 8.46
C LYS A 490 -11.52 2.56 9.54
N ASN A 491 -10.21 2.42 9.31
CA ASN A 491 -9.18 2.94 10.21
C ASN A 491 -9.22 4.47 10.35
N LEU A 492 -9.56 5.22 9.29
CA LEU A 492 -9.75 6.67 9.41
C LEU A 492 -10.89 6.99 10.38
N LEU A 493 -12.03 6.32 10.27
CA LEU A 493 -13.17 6.53 11.17
C LEU A 493 -12.84 6.10 12.61
N ILE A 494 -12.12 4.98 12.79
CA ILE A 494 -11.61 4.57 14.11
C ILE A 494 -10.72 5.66 14.71
N ARG A 495 -9.80 6.23 13.92
CA ARG A 495 -8.94 7.33 14.38
C ARG A 495 -9.73 8.58 14.77
N VAL A 496 -10.79 8.92 14.03
CA VAL A 496 -11.67 10.04 14.38
C VAL A 496 -12.39 9.78 15.71
N ARG A 497 -12.94 8.58 15.90
CA ARG A 497 -13.57 8.15 17.16
C ARG A 497 -12.59 8.20 18.33
N ASP A 498 -11.45 7.55 18.18
CA ASP A 498 -10.45 7.44 19.25
C ASP A 498 -9.90 8.83 19.64
N GLU A 499 -9.75 9.73 18.66
CA GLU A 499 -9.35 11.11 18.90
C GLU A 499 -10.42 11.92 19.64
N ALA A 500 -11.71 11.72 19.31
CA ALA A 500 -12.83 12.31 20.05
C ALA A 500 -12.81 11.84 21.51
N HIS A 501 -12.75 10.51 21.72
CA HIS A 501 -12.70 9.91 23.04
C HIS A 501 -11.49 10.38 23.86
N ARG A 502 -10.30 10.43 23.25
CA ARG A 502 -9.08 10.94 23.87
C ARG A 502 -9.22 12.41 24.27
N PHE A 503 -9.84 13.23 23.42
CA PHE A 503 -10.05 14.65 23.68
C PHE A 503 -11.06 14.89 24.80
N ALA A 504 -12.12 14.08 24.87
CA ALA A 504 -13.07 14.06 25.99
C ALA A 504 -12.36 13.74 27.31
N ILE A 505 -11.63 12.62 27.38
CA ILE A 505 -10.90 12.18 28.59
C ILE A 505 -9.92 13.25 29.07
N LYS A 506 -9.12 13.83 28.15
CA LYS A 506 -8.16 14.89 28.50
C LYS A 506 -8.87 16.10 29.12
N SER A 507 -10.00 16.51 28.56
CA SER A 507 -10.76 17.67 29.02
C SER A 507 -11.40 17.42 30.38
N MET A 508 -11.97 16.23 30.60
CA MET A 508 -12.52 15.85 31.90
C MET A 508 -11.45 15.80 33.00
N ARG A 509 -10.26 15.24 32.71
CA ARG A 509 -9.13 15.24 33.66
C ARG A 509 -8.73 16.67 34.05
N ASN A 510 -8.68 17.58 33.08
CA ASN A 510 -8.38 18.98 33.35
C ASN A 510 -9.47 19.68 34.17
N MET A 511 -10.76 19.39 33.90
CA MET A 511 -11.87 19.93 34.69
C MET A 511 -11.85 19.40 36.12
N LYS A 512 -11.61 18.10 36.32
CA LYS A 512 -11.42 17.51 37.66
C LYS A 512 -10.25 18.13 38.40
N ARG A 513 -9.10 18.31 37.74
CA ARG A 513 -7.95 18.96 38.37
C ARG A 513 -8.28 20.39 38.80
N LYS A 514 -9.04 21.14 38.01
CA LYS A 514 -9.51 22.48 38.36
C LYS A 514 -10.55 22.48 39.48
N SER A 515 -11.50 21.55 39.50
CA SER A 515 -12.49 21.46 40.58
C SER A 515 -11.87 20.98 41.90
N SER A 516 -10.86 20.10 41.85
CA SER A 516 -10.05 19.72 43.02
C SER A 516 -9.11 20.85 43.51
N MET A 517 -8.78 21.82 42.64
CA MET A 517 -7.94 22.98 42.98
C MET A 517 -8.69 24.14 43.63
N ASN A 518 -10.03 24.19 43.57
CA ASN A 518 -10.86 25.08 44.40
C ASN A 518 -11.58 24.24 45.45
N SER A 519 -10.84 23.84 46.48
CA SER A 519 -11.42 23.24 47.67
C SER A 519 -11.83 24.35 48.62
N PRO A 520 -12.95 24.23 49.35
CA PRO A 520 -13.28 25.12 50.46
C PRO A 520 -12.11 25.33 51.44
N LEU A 521 -11.23 24.33 51.58
CA LEU A 521 -10.05 24.39 52.42
C LEU A 521 -8.98 25.42 51.95
N ASP A 522 -9.05 25.92 50.71
CA ASP A 522 -8.07 26.88 50.18
C ASP A 522 -8.21 28.29 50.79
N SER A 523 -9.33 28.61 51.45
CA SER A 523 -9.49 29.88 52.16
C SER A 523 -8.87 29.88 53.57
N ILE A 524 -8.30 28.75 54.02
CA ILE A 524 -7.65 28.65 55.34
C ILE A 524 -6.21 29.15 55.23
N SER A 525 -5.94 30.31 55.84
CA SER A 525 -4.59 30.89 55.89
C SER A 525 -3.60 29.92 56.55
N GLY A 526 -2.50 29.60 55.86
CA GLY A 526 -1.47 28.66 56.34
C GLY A 526 -1.65 27.21 55.89
N LEU A 527 -2.75 26.85 55.22
CA LEU A 527 -2.96 25.51 54.65
C LEU A 527 -2.42 25.40 53.21
N GLY A 528 -1.14 25.06 53.10
CA GLY A 528 -0.49 24.85 51.80
C GLY A 528 -0.89 23.54 51.08
N PRO A 529 -0.61 23.42 49.76
CA PRO A 529 -1.05 22.30 48.92
C PRO A 529 -0.54 20.92 49.39
N LYS A 530 0.66 20.85 49.98
CA LYS A 530 1.24 19.60 50.51
C LYS A 530 0.47 19.06 51.72
N ARG A 531 0.02 19.94 52.62
CA ARG A 531 -0.73 19.55 53.84
C ARG A 531 -2.17 19.18 53.50
N LYS A 532 -2.77 19.90 52.53
CA LYS A 532 -4.08 19.58 51.97
C LYS A 532 -4.13 18.18 51.33
N ALA A 533 -3.12 17.83 50.53
CA ALA A 533 -3.04 16.49 49.93
C ALA A 533 -3.04 15.37 50.98
N LYS A 534 -2.29 15.55 52.09
CA LYS A 534 -2.25 14.57 53.20
C LYS A 534 -3.60 14.41 53.91
N LEU A 535 -4.37 15.50 54.07
CA LEU A 535 -5.72 15.41 54.63
C LEU A 535 -6.66 14.61 53.73
N PHE A 536 -6.60 14.83 52.41
CA PHE A 536 -7.40 14.05 51.46
C PHE A 536 -6.94 12.59 51.37
N GLU A 537 -5.65 12.30 51.57
CA GLU A 537 -5.14 10.94 51.61
C GLU A 537 -5.67 10.16 52.84
N LYS A 538 -5.70 10.78 54.03
CA LYS A 538 -6.22 10.12 55.25
C LYS A 538 -7.74 10.05 55.30
N PHE A 539 -8.43 11.14 54.95
CA PHE A 539 -9.87 11.28 55.17
C PHE A 539 -10.71 11.12 53.89
N GLY A 540 -10.12 11.22 52.71
CA GLY A 540 -10.78 11.02 51.42
C GLY A 540 -11.71 12.16 50.97
N THR A 541 -12.63 12.61 51.83
CA THR A 541 -13.67 13.61 51.52
C THR A 541 -13.80 14.66 52.62
N ILE A 542 -14.32 15.85 52.29
CA ILE A 542 -14.51 16.94 53.26
C ILE A 542 -15.53 16.55 54.34
N GLU A 543 -16.58 15.79 54.00
CA GLU A 543 -17.55 15.28 54.97
C GLU A 543 -16.92 14.36 56.03
N LYS A 544 -15.94 13.54 55.63
CA LYS A 544 -15.18 12.71 56.57
C LYS A 544 -14.27 13.55 57.45
N ILE A 545 -13.68 14.63 56.92
CA ILE A 545 -12.91 15.60 57.72
C ILE A 545 -13.82 16.31 58.74
N LYS A 546 -15.07 16.61 58.38
CA LYS A 546 -16.07 17.25 59.27
C LYS A 546 -16.44 16.39 60.49
N LYS A 547 -16.36 15.07 60.33
CA LYS A 547 -16.65 14.08 61.39
C LYS A 547 -15.41 13.65 62.18
N ALA A 548 -14.21 13.98 61.72
CA ALA A 548 -12.96 13.64 62.39
C ALA A 548 -12.80 14.43 63.70
N LYS A 549 -12.13 13.85 64.68
CA LYS A 549 -11.77 14.57 65.91
C LYS A 549 -10.55 15.47 65.66
N ILE A 550 -10.36 16.49 66.48
CA ILE A 550 -9.26 17.44 66.30
C ILE A 550 -7.89 16.75 66.41
N GLU A 551 -7.78 15.73 67.27
CA GLU A 551 -6.56 14.95 67.46
C GLU A 551 -6.19 14.18 66.17
N GLU A 552 -7.18 13.67 65.43
CA GLU A 552 -6.96 12.92 64.19
C GLU A 552 -6.51 13.82 63.04
N ILE A 553 -6.96 15.09 63.03
CA ILE A 553 -6.53 16.14 62.10
C ILE A 553 -5.10 16.57 62.44
N ASP A 554 -4.80 16.75 63.73
CA ASP A 554 -3.47 17.18 64.17
C ASP A 554 -2.40 16.10 63.96
N GLU A 555 -2.72 14.81 64.04
CA GLU A 555 -1.81 13.73 63.65
C GLU A 555 -1.26 13.89 62.22
N VAL A 556 -2.07 14.46 61.31
CA VAL A 556 -1.71 14.66 59.90
C VAL A 556 -0.95 15.96 59.68
N ILE A 557 -1.42 17.03 60.32
CA ILE A 557 -0.93 18.39 60.09
C ILE A 557 0.28 18.73 60.98
N LYS A 558 0.33 18.13 62.17
CA LYS A 558 1.34 18.30 63.22
C LYS A 558 1.57 19.77 63.56
N ASN A 559 0.48 20.50 63.71
CA ASN A 559 0.47 21.93 64.03
C ASN A 559 -0.90 22.29 64.61
N LEU A 560 -0.95 22.37 65.94
CA LEU A 560 -2.20 22.46 66.70
C LEU A 560 -3.06 23.67 66.30
N SER A 561 -2.45 24.84 66.10
CA SER A 561 -3.17 26.06 65.74
C SER A 561 -3.78 26.00 64.33
N LEU A 562 -3.10 25.35 63.38
CA LEU A 562 -3.64 25.13 62.04
C LEU A 562 -4.72 24.03 62.05
N SER A 563 -4.55 22.99 62.87
CA SER A 563 -5.53 21.92 63.05
C SER A 563 -6.85 22.43 63.64
N GLU A 564 -6.80 23.34 64.63
CA GLU A 564 -7.95 24.06 65.16
C GLU A 564 -8.66 24.92 64.10
N ALA A 565 -7.88 25.67 63.30
CA ALA A 565 -8.43 26.49 62.22
C ALA A 565 -9.16 25.65 61.17
N ILE A 566 -8.63 24.47 60.84
CA ILE A 566 -9.25 23.52 59.90
C ILE A 566 -10.51 22.91 60.50
N PHE A 567 -10.45 22.43 61.75
CA PHE A 567 -11.59 21.81 62.42
C PHE A 567 -12.78 22.79 62.54
N ASN A 568 -12.51 24.04 62.91
CA ASN A 568 -13.54 25.08 63.01
C ASN A 568 -14.10 25.47 61.64
N TYR A 569 -13.25 25.64 60.63
CA TYR A 569 -13.68 26.00 59.28
C TYR A 569 -14.52 24.90 58.62
N VAL A 570 -14.15 23.63 58.76
CA VAL A 570 -14.91 22.53 58.14
C VAL A 570 -16.28 22.33 58.80
N LYS A 571 -16.44 22.71 60.07
CA LYS A 571 -17.75 22.72 60.75
C LYS A 571 -18.67 23.85 60.29
N THR A 572 -18.14 24.97 59.79
CA THR A 572 -18.94 26.10 59.29
C THR A 572 -19.38 25.95 57.84
N LEU A 573 -18.80 25.01 57.08
CA LEU A 573 -19.26 24.64 55.75
C LEU A 573 -20.65 23.97 55.85
N LYS A 574 -21.66 24.57 55.20
CA LYS A 574 -23.02 24.03 55.14
C LYS A 574 -23.05 22.68 54.42
#